data_AF-A0A2L2YVQ3-F1
#
_entry.id   AF-A0A2L2YVQ3-F1
#
_cell.length_a   1.000
_cell.length_b   1.000
_cell.length_c   1.000
_cell.angle_alpha   90.00
_cell.angle_beta   90.00
_cell.angle_gamma   90.00
#
_symmetry.space_group_name_H-M   'P 1'
#
loop_
_entity.id
_entity.type
_entity.pdbx_description
1 polymer ?
#
loop_
_entity_poly.entity_id
_entity_poly.type
_entity_poly.pdbx_seq_one_letter_code
_entity_poly.pdbx_strand_id
1 'polypeptide(L)'
;DDIMYSNSYHLLSRTVDVIFDSMVVVDFSAVIDVAAECAAEVLIPLNQLQDLTNEAAKLKRLAAMNQFPPERLVRLLTILERNVVDGAKLLPMQTMEEQDEEEAHLFVELTMERVMRSADASLTALYIMTSPKMPE
;
A
#
# COMPACT_ATOMS: atom_id res chain seq x y z
N ASP A 1 -13.59 0.69 -26.37
CA ASP A 1 -12.24 0.12 -26.33
C ASP A 1 -12.01 -0.58 -25.01
N ASP A 2 -11.62 -1.85 -25.05
CA ASP A 2 -11.37 -2.68 -23.88
C ASP A 2 -10.05 -2.25 -23.21
N ILE A 3 -10.15 -1.51 -22.10
CA ILE A 3 -9.00 -0.98 -21.35
C ILE A 3 -8.25 -2.11 -20.60
N MET A 4 -8.84 -3.31 -20.52
CA MET A 4 -8.17 -4.53 -20.07
C MET A 4 -6.91 -4.88 -20.89
N TYR A 5 -6.81 -4.41 -22.14
CA TYR A 5 -5.60 -4.57 -22.97
C TYR A 5 -4.59 -3.42 -22.80
N SER A 6 -4.89 -2.43 -21.96
CA SER A 6 -3.96 -1.34 -21.72
C SER A 6 -2.75 -1.84 -20.93
N ASN A 7 -1.58 -1.27 -21.24
CA ASN A 7 -0.34 -1.60 -20.54
C ASN A 7 -0.46 -1.42 -19.02
N SER A 8 -1.17 -0.37 -18.57
CA SER A 8 -1.39 -0.12 -17.13
C SER A 8 -2.21 -1.18 -16.42
N TYR A 9 -3.19 -1.79 -17.09
CA TYR A 9 -3.95 -2.89 -16.50
C TYR A 9 -3.05 -4.11 -16.26
N HIS A 10 -2.25 -4.48 -17.25
CA HIS A 10 -1.32 -5.60 -17.14
C HIS A 10 -0.22 -5.36 -16.10
N LEU A 11 0.32 -4.14 -16.05
CA LEU A 11 1.31 -3.76 -15.04
C LEU A 11 0.71 -3.79 -13.63
N LEU A 12 -0.47 -3.19 -13.41
CA LEU A 12 -1.17 -3.27 -12.13
C LEU A 12 -1.41 -4.74 -11.74
N SER A 13 -1.96 -5.56 -12.67
CA SER A 13 -2.24 -6.97 -12.39
C SER A 13 -1.00 -7.73 -11.98
N ARG A 14 0.12 -7.55 -12.70
CA ARG A 14 1.39 -8.19 -12.40
C ARG A 14 1.92 -7.78 -11.03
N THR A 15 1.89 -6.49 -10.70
CA THR A 15 2.35 -6.00 -9.40
C THR A 15 1.47 -6.57 -8.28
N VAL A 16 0.15 -6.64 -8.48
CA VAL A 16 -0.77 -7.27 -7.52
C VAL A 16 -0.48 -8.76 -7.35
N ASP A 17 -0.20 -9.50 -8.42
CA ASP A 17 0.14 -10.92 -8.32
C ASP A 17 1.42 -11.13 -7.49
N VAL A 18 2.46 -10.33 -7.72
CA VAL A 18 3.70 -10.37 -6.92
C VAL A 18 3.43 -10.09 -5.44
N ILE A 19 2.59 -9.11 -5.13
CA ILE A 19 2.19 -8.79 -3.74
C ILE A 19 1.38 -9.92 -3.12
N PHE A 20 0.47 -10.54 -3.89
CA PHE A 20 -0.34 -11.64 -3.36
C PHE A 20 0.49 -12.88 -3.09
N ASP A 21 1.46 -13.17 -3.96
CA ASP A 21 2.39 -14.29 -3.81
C ASP A 21 3.31 -14.12 -2.59
N SER A 22 3.76 -12.89 -2.30
CA SER A 22 4.55 -12.63 -1.09
C SER A 22 3.74 -12.73 0.20
N MET A 23 2.41 -12.61 0.11
CA MET A 23 1.52 -12.57 1.27
C MET A 23 0.61 -13.80 1.41
N VAL A 24 0.91 -14.90 0.71
CA VAL A 24 0.10 -16.14 0.75
C VAL A 24 -0.01 -16.74 2.16
N VAL A 25 1.05 -16.62 2.97
CA VAL A 25 1.13 -17.21 4.32
C VAL A 25 0.60 -16.28 5.41
N VAL A 26 0.23 -15.05 5.07
CA VAL A 26 -0.22 -14.04 6.02
C VAL A 26 -1.72 -14.20 6.26
N ASP A 27 -2.11 -14.39 7.53
CA ASP A 27 -3.52 -14.40 7.92
C ASP A 27 -4.05 -12.97 8.11
N PHE A 28 -4.76 -12.47 7.09
CA PHE A 28 -5.40 -11.15 7.13
C PHE A 28 -6.70 -11.11 7.93
N SER A 29 -7.22 -12.25 8.41
CA SER A 29 -8.46 -12.32 9.21
C SER A 29 -8.25 -11.94 10.68
N ALA A 30 -7.00 -11.95 11.15
CA ALA A 30 -6.66 -11.52 12.49
C ALA A 30 -6.92 -10.02 12.67
N VAL A 31 -7.54 -9.64 13.79
CA VAL A 31 -7.77 -8.23 14.14
C VAL A 31 -6.44 -7.48 14.10
N ILE A 32 -6.40 -6.32 13.43
CA ILE A 32 -5.23 -5.44 13.47
C ILE A 32 -5.09 -4.94 14.91
N ASP A 33 -4.15 -5.50 15.66
CA ASP A 33 -3.76 -4.91 16.92
C ASP A 33 -3.01 -3.59 16.63
N VAL A 34 -3.71 -2.49 16.87
CA VAL A 34 -3.17 -1.14 16.72
C VAL A 34 -2.02 -0.86 17.70
N ALA A 35 -1.88 -1.64 18.77
CA ALA A 35 -0.78 -1.52 19.74
C ALA A 35 0.41 -2.44 19.44
N ALA A 36 0.21 -3.53 18.68
CA ALA A 36 1.30 -4.45 18.34
C ALA A 36 2.19 -3.91 17.20
N GLU A 37 3.48 -4.22 17.24
CA GLU A 37 4.40 -3.90 16.15
C GLU A 37 4.07 -4.73 14.89
N CYS A 38 4.06 -4.09 13.72
CA CYS A 38 3.69 -4.75 12.46
C CYS A 38 4.90 -5.51 11.92
N ALA A 39 4.74 -6.81 11.66
CA ALA A 39 5.82 -7.62 11.07
C ALA A 39 6.12 -7.13 9.64
N ALA A 40 7.39 -6.96 9.29
CA ALA A 40 7.77 -6.46 7.96
C ALA A 40 7.27 -7.35 6.80
N GLU A 41 7.07 -8.64 7.06
CA GLU A 41 6.54 -9.63 6.10
C GLU A 41 5.09 -9.37 5.68
N VAL A 42 4.33 -8.58 6.48
CA VAL A 42 2.95 -8.21 6.15
C VAL A 42 2.84 -6.83 5.47
N LEU A 43 3.99 -6.20 5.18
CA LEU A 43 4.07 -4.88 4.54
C LEU A 43 4.54 -5.00 3.10
N ILE A 44 4.06 -4.09 2.23
CA ILE A 44 4.47 -4.05 0.84
C ILE A 44 5.81 -3.27 0.74
N PRO A 45 6.83 -3.79 0.06
CA PRO A 45 8.05 -3.04 -0.21
C PRO A 45 7.77 -1.70 -0.91
N LEU A 46 8.45 -0.62 -0.49
CA LEU A 46 8.15 0.74 -0.97
C LEU A 46 8.17 0.87 -2.50
N ASN A 47 9.16 0.26 -3.16
CA ASN A 47 9.27 0.27 -4.62
C ASN A 47 8.05 -0.38 -5.31
N GLN A 48 7.58 -1.53 -4.80
CA GLN A 48 6.39 -2.19 -5.34
C GLN A 48 5.14 -1.35 -5.13
N LEU A 49 5.05 -0.67 -3.99
CA LEU A 49 3.93 0.20 -3.67
C LEU A 49 3.90 1.45 -4.55
N GLN A 50 5.06 2.03 -4.88
CA GLN A 50 5.19 3.14 -5.82
C GLN A 50 4.75 2.73 -7.23
N ASP A 51 5.18 1.55 -7.70
CA ASP A 51 4.74 1.00 -8.99
C ASP A 51 3.22 0.79 -9.01
N LEU A 52 2.68 0.18 -7.95
CA LEU A 52 1.25 -0.03 -7.78
C LEU A 52 0.46 1.29 -7.79
N THR A 53 0.93 2.29 -7.04
CA THR A 53 0.32 3.63 -6.93
C THR A 53 0.27 4.32 -8.29
N ASN A 54 1.38 4.25 -9.04
CA ASN A 54 1.50 4.85 -10.36
C ASN A 54 0.52 4.24 -11.37
N GLU A 55 0.41 2.91 -11.42
CA GLU A 55 -0.53 2.24 -12.31
C GLU A 55 -1.99 2.43 -11.87
N ALA A 56 -2.26 2.44 -10.57
CA ALA A 56 -3.59 2.74 -10.04
C ALA A 56 -4.05 4.16 -10.42
N ALA A 57 -3.16 5.15 -10.34
CA ALA A 57 -3.44 6.53 -10.76
C ALA A 57 -3.78 6.63 -12.25
N LYS A 58 -3.09 5.85 -13.10
CA LYS A 58 -3.37 5.79 -14.54
C LYS A 58 -4.73 5.15 -14.81
N LEU A 59 -5.03 4.02 -14.18
CA LEU A 59 -6.32 3.33 -14.33
C LEU A 59 -7.51 4.15 -13.82
N LYS A 60 -7.33 4.87 -12.71
CA LYS A 60 -8.34 5.84 -12.24
C LYS A 60 -8.63 6.91 -13.28
N ARG A 61 -7.59 7.53 -13.86
CA ARG A 61 -7.75 8.56 -14.90
C ARG A 61 -8.45 8.04 -16.15
N LEU A 62 -8.23 6.76 -16.47
CA LEU A 62 -8.91 6.06 -17.56
C LEU A 62 -10.34 5.62 -17.20
N ALA A 63 -10.79 5.86 -15.96
CA ALA A 63 -12.07 5.39 -15.43
C ALA A 63 -12.29 3.87 -15.63
N ALA A 64 -11.21 3.09 -15.48
CA ALA A 64 -11.17 1.67 -15.80
C ALA A 64 -10.85 0.76 -14.62
N MET A 65 -10.71 1.31 -13.41
CA MET A 65 -10.42 0.52 -12.21
C MET A 65 -11.48 -0.56 -11.95
N ASN A 66 -12.74 -0.27 -12.27
CA ASN A 66 -13.87 -1.18 -12.12
C ASN A 66 -13.81 -2.42 -13.05
N GLN A 67 -12.85 -2.47 -13.97
CA GLN A 67 -12.60 -3.66 -14.81
C GLN A 67 -11.71 -4.69 -14.09
N PHE A 68 -11.02 -4.29 -13.02
CA PHE A 68 -10.23 -5.21 -12.20
C PHE A 68 -11.15 -6.07 -11.33
N PRO A 69 -10.85 -7.38 -11.15
CA PRO A 69 -11.75 -8.27 -10.41
C PRO A 69 -12.03 -7.77 -8.97
N PRO A 70 -13.30 -7.60 -8.56
CA PRO A 70 -13.66 -7.02 -7.27
C PRO A 70 -13.03 -7.74 -6.07
N GLU A 71 -13.00 -9.07 -6.08
CA GLU A 71 -12.45 -9.88 -4.99
C GLU A 71 -10.94 -9.62 -4.82
N ARG A 72 -10.24 -9.37 -5.93
CA ARG A 72 -8.82 -9.00 -5.90
C ARG A 72 -8.64 -7.58 -5.37
N LEU A 73 -9.52 -6.64 -5.72
CA LEU A 73 -9.47 -5.28 -5.16
C LEU A 73 -9.72 -5.28 -3.65
N VAL A 74 -10.71 -6.05 -3.17
CA VAL A 74 -10.98 -6.20 -1.73
C VAL A 74 -9.74 -6.74 -1.01
N ARG A 75 -9.15 -7.83 -1.52
CA ARG A 75 -7.93 -8.40 -0.94
C ARG A 75 -6.77 -7.39 -0.94
N LEU A 76 -6.59 -6.64 -2.04
CA LEU A 76 -5.55 -5.62 -2.13
C LEU A 76 -5.79 -4.50 -1.09
N LEU A 77 -7.02 -4.02 -0.95
CA LEU A 77 -7.37 -3.00 0.04
C LEU A 77 -7.09 -3.47 1.48
N THR A 78 -7.35 -4.73 1.80
CA THR A 78 -7.00 -5.32 3.11
C THR A 78 -5.49 -5.32 3.36
N ILE A 79 -4.67 -5.56 2.34
CA ILE A 79 -3.21 -5.49 2.45
C ILE A 79 -2.76 -4.02 2.62
N LEU A 80 -3.34 -3.11 1.84
CA LEU A 80 -3.03 -1.68 1.93
C LEU A 80 -3.37 -1.13 3.32
N GLU A 81 -4.47 -1.56 3.92
CA GLU A 81 -4.86 -1.19 5.29
C GLU A 81 -3.75 -1.47 6.31
N ARG A 82 -3.06 -2.61 6.21
CA ARG A 82 -1.92 -2.94 7.11
C ARG A 82 -0.79 -1.92 6.99
N ASN A 83 -0.50 -1.47 5.78
CA ASN A 83 0.54 -0.47 5.52
C ASN A 83 0.13 0.92 6.04
N VAL A 84 -1.16 1.27 5.94
CA VAL A 84 -1.71 2.52 6.50
C VAL A 84 -1.66 2.51 8.03
N VAL A 85 -2.09 1.42 8.66
CA VAL A 85 -2.08 1.31 10.12
C VAL A 85 -0.65 1.29 10.66
N ASP A 86 0.32 0.71 9.95
CA ASP A 86 1.74 0.79 10.33
C ASP A 86 2.23 2.25 10.41
N GLY A 87 1.95 3.05 9.38
CA GLY A 87 2.37 4.44 9.34
C GLY A 87 1.66 5.33 10.36
N ALA A 88 0.41 5.03 10.71
CA ALA A 88 -0.36 5.78 11.70
C ALA A 88 0.24 5.71 13.13
N LYS A 89 1.11 4.73 13.39
CA LYS A 89 1.79 4.54 14.68
C LYS A 89 3.10 5.35 14.79
N LEU A 90 3.57 5.94 13.70
CA LEU A 90 4.86 6.62 13.65
C LEU A 90 4.81 8.01 14.27
N LEU A 91 5.81 8.33 15.10
CA LEU A 91 5.97 9.65 15.73
C LEU A 91 7.41 10.16 15.50
N PRO A 92 7.78 10.49 14.25
CA PRO A 92 9.18 10.69 13.84
C PRO A 92 9.90 11.80 14.60
N MET A 93 9.15 12.85 14.98
CA MET A 93 9.70 14.03 15.66
C MET A 93 9.88 13.85 17.17
N GLN A 94 9.15 12.91 17.79
CA GLN A 94 9.24 12.69 19.23
C GLN A 94 10.50 11.92 19.61
N THR A 95 10.96 11.01 18.74
CA THR A 95 12.13 10.17 19.01
C THR A 95 13.47 10.90 18.81
N MET A 96 13.49 12.02 18.06
CA MET A 96 14.72 12.80 17.80
C MET A 96 15.29 13.47 19.06
N GLU A 97 14.48 13.69 20.10
CA GLU A 97 14.93 14.37 21.32
C GLU A 97 15.79 13.47 22.24
N GLU A 98 15.84 12.16 21.97
CA GLU A 98 16.43 11.15 22.87
C GLU A 98 17.71 10.46 22.31
N GLN A 99 18.16 10.80 21.10
CA GLN A 99 19.23 10.08 20.37
C GLN A 99 20.45 10.96 20.04
N ASP A 100 21.61 10.33 19.83
CA ASP A 100 22.82 10.98 19.27
C ASP A 100 22.60 11.37 17.80
N GLU A 101 23.35 12.34 17.26
CA GLU A 101 23.10 12.95 15.94
C GLU A 101 23.07 11.92 14.78
N GLU A 102 24.00 10.96 14.77
CA GLU A 102 24.06 9.91 13.72
C GLU A 102 22.90 8.90 13.86
N GLU A 103 22.55 8.54 15.09
CA GLU A 103 21.47 7.59 15.38
C GLU A 103 20.09 8.22 15.06
N ALA A 104 19.92 9.49 15.41
CA ALA A 104 18.74 10.27 15.06
C ALA A 104 18.56 10.38 13.54
N HIS A 105 19.64 10.60 12.79
CA HIS A 105 19.58 10.66 11.33
C HIS A 105 19.11 9.33 10.72
N LEU A 106 19.72 8.21 11.13
CA LEU A 106 19.35 6.88 10.64
C LEU A 106 17.89 6.53 11.02
N PHE A 107 17.49 6.85 12.25
CA PHE A 107 16.11 6.63 12.72
C PHE A 107 15.09 7.39 11.86
N VAL A 108 15.39 8.65 11.53
CA VAL A 108 14.51 9.48 10.70
C VAL A 108 14.42 8.95 9.29
N GLU A 109 15.53 8.51 8.69
CA GLU A 109 15.55 7.92 7.35
C GLU A 109 14.66 6.66 7.28
N LEU A 110 14.85 5.72 8.22
CA LEU A 110 14.05 4.49 8.34
C LEU A 110 12.56 4.81 8.59
N THR A 111 12.29 5.80 9.45
CA THR A 111 10.93 6.21 9.77
C THR A 111 10.24 6.87 8.57
N MET A 112 10.96 7.71 7.82
CA MET A 112 10.42 8.35 6.63
C MET A 112 10.09 7.33 5.53
N GLU A 113 10.86 6.25 5.40
CA GLU A 113 10.50 5.18 4.46
C GLU A 113 9.13 4.56 4.79
N ARG A 114 8.85 4.32 6.07
CA ARG A 114 7.55 3.81 6.53
C ARG A 114 6.42 4.84 6.34
N VAL A 115 6.71 6.13 6.55
CA VAL A 115 5.76 7.22 6.25
C VAL A 115 5.40 7.24 4.77
N MET A 116 6.40 7.18 3.88
CA MET A 116 6.18 7.13 2.42
C MET A 116 5.34 5.92 2.03
N ARG A 117 5.65 4.75 2.60
CA ARG A 117 4.88 3.52 2.38
C ARG A 117 3.42 3.69 2.79
N SER A 118 3.16 4.23 3.97
CA SER A 118 1.79 4.48 4.43
C SER A 118 1.05 5.50 3.55
N ALA A 119 1.75 6.54 3.07
CA ALA A 119 1.17 7.55 2.19
C ALA A 119 0.79 6.97 0.82
N ASP A 120 1.67 6.20 0.19
CA ASP A 120 1.43 5.56 -1.10
C ASP A 120 0.32 4.50 -0.99
N ALA A 121 0.26 3.76 0.12
CA ALA A 121 -0.82 2.81 0.39
C ALA A 121 -2.17 3.51 0.51
N SER A 122 -2.23 4.60 1.28
CA SER A 122 -3.43 5.43 1.44
C SER A 122 -3.89 5.99 0.11
N LEU A 123 -2.96 6.52 -0.69
CA LEU A 123 -3.25 7.12 -1.99
C LEU A 123 -3.75 6.08 -3.00
N THR A 124 -3.14 4.89 -3.01
CA THR A 124 -3.60 3.77 -3.84
C THR A 124 -5.02 3.35 -3.47
N ALA A 125 -5.31 3.20 -2.17
CA ALA A 125 -6.65 2.87 -1.70
C ALA A 125 -7.67 3.93 -2.13
N LEU A 126 -7.32 5.23 -1.99
CA LEU A 126 -8.15 6.31 -2.49
C LEU A 126 -8.38 6.22 -4.00
N TYR A 127 -7.35 5.90 -4.80
CA TYR A 127 -7.52 5.73 -6.24
C TYR A 127 -8.49 4.61 -6.60
N ILE A 128 -8.44 3.50 -5.87
CA ILE A 128 -9.35 2.37 -6.06
C ILE A 128 -10.78 2.79 -5.66
N MET A 129 -10.99 3.19 -4.41
CA MET A 129 -12.32 3.39 -3.83
C MET A 129 -13.10 4.57 -4.44
N THR A 130 -12.39 5.59 -4.92
CA THR A 130 -13.01 6.78 -5.53
C THR A 130 -13.04 6.74 -7.06
N SER A 131 -12.71 5.58 -7.67
CA SER A 131 -12.88 5.40 -9.11
C SER A 131 -14.37 5.28 -9.49
N PRO A 132 -14.77 5.71 -10.70
CA PRO A 132 -16.16 5.58 -11.13
C PRO A 132 -16.61 4.11 -11.21
N LYS A 133 -17.89 3.84 -10.91
CA LYS A 133 -18.55 2.53 -11.09
C LYS A 133 -17.88 1.38 -10.32
N MET A 134 -17.25 1.69 -9.18
CA MET A 134 -16.79 0.65 -8.27
C MET A 134 -17.97 -0.11 -7.67
N PRO A 135 -17.85 -1.43 -7.46
CA PRO A 135 -18.84 -2.21 -6.75
C PRO A 135 -18.94 -1.76 -5.28
N GLU A 136 -20.14 -1.81 -4.72
CA GLU A 136 -20.42 -1.54 -3.29
C GLU A 136 -20.12 -2.76 -2.42
#